data_AF-A0A0F9V1D4-F1
#
_entry.id   AF-A0A0F9V1D4-F1
#
_cell.length_a   1.000
_cell.length_b   1.000
_cell.length_c   1.000
_cell.angle_alpha   90.00
_cell.angle_beta   90.00
_cell.angle_gamma   90.00
#
_symmetry.space_group_name_H-M   'P 1'
#
loop_
_entity.id
_entity.type
_entity.pdbx_description
1 polymer ?
#
loop_
_entity_poly.entity_id
_entity_poly.type
_entity_poly.pdbx_seq_one_letter_code
_entity_poly.pdbx_strand_id
1 'polypeptide(L)'
;MKKLTLTDLVQHYCKLSGKWAVVLFPDPDINHSFDELRKAVPFLVVNDVHGVDCLVNCTCEGDDQAVADGLMIVLCDSEDECWDVFNQIKGDDMPEDNDYNGPCRVYAWTCNNNGVIETENT
;
A
#
# COMPACT_ATOMS: atom_id res chain seq x y z
N MET A 1 24.51 3.78 16.72
CA MET A 1 23.40 4.06 15.79
C MET A 1 22.36 2.95 15.93
N LYS A 2 21.09 3.28 16.20
CA LYS A 2 19.99 2.31 16.17
C LYS A 2 19.75 1.93 14.70
N LYS A 3 19.60 0.64 14.39
CA LYS A 3 19.11 0.22 13.06
C LYS A 3 17.62 0.50 13.01
N LEU A 4 17.16 1.19 11.97
CA LEU A 4 15.75 1.43 11.72
C LEU A 4 15.18 0.22 10.98
N THR A 5 14.04 -0.26 11.44
CA THR A 5 13.20 -1.24 10.72
C THR A 5 12.35 -0.52 9.69
N LEU A 6 11.73 -1.27 8.78
CA LEU A 6 10.76 -0.71 7.84
C LEU A 6 9.55 -0.10 8.58
N THR A 7 9.09 -0.75 9.64
CA THR A 7 8.06 -0.21 10.53
C THR A 7 8.47 1.12 11.12
N ASP A 8 9.71 1.24 11.64
CA ASP A 8 10.19 2.52 12.16
C ASP A 8 10.16 3.61 11.06
N LEU A 9 10.49 3.27 9.80
CA LEU A 9 10.46 4.20 8.67
C LEU A 9 9.04 4.65 8.32
N VAL A 10 8.09 3.71 8.20
CA VAL A 10 6.69 4.01 7.87
C VAL A 10 6.06 4.85 8.97
N GLN A 11 6.21 4.45 10.23
CA GLN A 11 5.70 5.21 11.37
C GLN A 11 6.26 6.63 11.41
N HIS A 12 7.57 6.78 11.12
CA HIS A 12 8.19 8.10 11.05
C HIS A 12 7.64 8.92 9.87
N TYR A 13 7.41 8.28 8.72
CA TYR A 13 6.89 8.92 7.52
C TYR A 13 5.48 9.46 7.73
N CYS A 14 4.53 8.65 8.21
CA CYS A 14 3.15 9.10 8.48
C CYS A 14 3.13 10.28 9.47
N LYS A 15 3.98 10.20 10.51
CA LYS A 15 4.11 11.26 11.51
C LYS A 15 4.68 12.55 10.93
N LEU A 16 5.66 12.47 10.04
CA LEU A 16 6.27 13.65 9.42
C LEU A 16 5.36 14.27 8.35
N SER A 17 4.64 13.46 7.58
CA SER A 17 3.70 13.94 6.57
C SER A 17 2.42 14.49 7.20
N GLY A 18 2.05 14.03 8.40
CA GLY A 18 0.76 14.33 9.02
C GLY A 18 -0.41 13.64 8.32
N LYS A 19 -0.12 12.65 7.46
CA LYS A 19 -1.08 11.91 6.64
C LYS A 19 -1.29 10.51 7.21
N TRP A 20 -2.41 9.91 6.84
CA TRP A 20 -2.61 8.47 6.98
C TRP A 20 -1.89 7.74 5.84
N ALA A 21 -1.60 6.46 6.03
CA ALA A 21 -1.02 5.65 4.97
C ALA A 21 -1.56 4.23 4.97
N VAL A 22 -1.80 3.69 3.77
CA VAL A 22 -1.87 2.25 3.52
C VAL A 22 -0.57 1.84 2.89
N VAL A 23 0.08 0.84 3.45
CA VAL A 23 1.34 0.35 2.93
C VAL A 23 1.13 -1.09 2.45
N LEU A 24 1.71 -1.44 1.31
CA LEU A 24 1.46 -2.67 0.58
C LEU A 24 2.77 -3.43 0.34
N PHE A 25 2.68 -4.75 0.45
CA PHE A 25 3.71 -5.72 0.18
C PHE A 25 3.12 -6.80 -0.71
N PRO A 26 3.27 -6.67 -2.04
CA PRO A 26 3.02 -7.78 -2.93
C PRO A 26 3.96 -8.93 -2.59
N ASP A 27 3.47 -10.16 -2.67
CA ASP A 27 4.30 -11.36 -2.52
C ASP A 27 5.51 -11.30 -3.46
N PRO A 28 6.76 -11.46 -2.97
CA PRO A 28 7.96 -11.41 -3.81
C PRO A 28 8.08 -12.54 -4.84
N ASP A 29 7.25 -13.60 -4.79
CA ASP A 29 7.25 -14.68 -5.79
C ASP A 29 6.70 -14.26 -7.17
N ILE A 30 6.47 -12.96 -7.39
CA ILE A 30 5.93 -12.36 -8.61
C ILE A 30 6.92 -12.47 -9.79
N ASN A 31 6.86 -13.63 -10.45
CA ASN A 31 6.86 -13.70 -11.93
C ASN A 31 5.46 -13.40 -12.50
N HIS A 32 4.57 -12.80 -11.69
CA HIS A 32 3.20 -12.49 -12.10
C HIS A 32 3.14 -11.15 -12.82
N SER A 33 2.29 -11.07 -13.84
CA SER A 33 2.11 -9.82 -14.58
C SER A 33 1.51 -8.74 -13.69
N PHE A 34 1.86 -7.49 -13.93
CA PHE A 34 1.26 -6.32 -13.28
C PHE A 34 -0.29 -6.34 -13.32
N ASP A 35 -0.88 -6.90 -14.37
CA ASP A 35 -2.33 -7.04 -14.50
C ASP A 35 -2.96 -7.97 -13.44
N GLU A 36 -2.22 -8.93 -12.89
CA GLU A 36 -2.69 -9.74 -11.75
C GLU A 36 -2.62 -8.94 -10.45
N LEU A 37 -1.55 -8.14 -10.26
CA LEU A 37 -1.45 -7.25 -9.10
C LEU A 37 -2.60 -6.23 -9.07
N ARG A 38 -3.02 -5.70 -10.23
CA ARG A 38 -4.20 -4.82 -10.33
C ARG A 38 -5.50 -5.49 -9.90
N LYS A 39 -5.64 -6.80 -10.09
CA LYS A 39 -6.84 -7.50 -9.59
C LYS A 39 -6.84 -7.58 -8.06
N ALA A 40 -5.66 -7.68 -7.46
CA ALA A 40 -5.51 -7.67 -6.02
C ALA A 40 -5.59 -6.24 -5.43
N VAL A 41 -5.18 -5.22 -6.19
CA VAL A 41 -5.15 -3.82 -5.77
C VAL A 41 -5.74 -2.94 -6.88
N PRO A 42 -7.08 -2.85 -6.97
CA PRO A 42 -7.78 -2.28 -8.13
C PRO A 42 -7.57 -0.78 -8.32
N PHE A 43 -7.13 -0.07 -7.27
CA PHE A 43 -6.78 1.36 -7.33
C PHE A 43 -5.34 1.61 -7.80
N LEU A 44 -4.53 0.58 -8.07
CA LEU A 44 -3.20 0.80 -8.67
C LEU A 44 -3.33 1.20 -10.14
N VAL A 45 -3.14 2.49 -10.41
CA VAL A 45 -3.02 3.03 -11.77
C VAL A 45 -1.55 3.08 -12.16
N VAL A 46 -1.26 2.76 -13.44
CA VAL A 46 0.09 2.93 -14.01
C VAL A 46 0.16 4.26 -14.71
N ASN A 47 1.09 5.10 -14.28
CA ASN A 47 1.66 6.11 -15.15
C ASN A 47 2.83 5.53 -15.91
N ASP A 48 2.76 5.60 -17.24
CA ASP A 48 3.82 5.19 -18.18
C ASP A 48 5.07 6.10 -18.13
N VAL A 49 5.52 6.52 -16.95
CA VAL A 49 6.68 7.40 -16.78
C VAL A 49 7.80 6.63 -16.10
N HIS A 50 8.58 5.96 -16.96
CA HIS A 50 9.88 5.33 -16.70
C HIS A 50 9.87 4.02 -15.89
N GLY A 51 10.25 2.94 -16.58
CA GLY A 51 10.39 1.60 -16.03
C GLY A 51 11.28 1.52 -14.80
N VAL A 52 10.63 1.57 -13.64
CA VAL A 52 10.72 0.62 -12.51
C VAL A 52 9.30 0.55 -11.94
N ASP A 53 8.77 -0.67 -11.86
CA ASP A 53 7.38 -0.99 -11.52
C ASP A 53 6.88 -0.37 -10.20
N CYS A 54 5.63 0.13 -10.26
CA CYS A 54 4.79 0.66 -9.18
C CYS A 54 5.10 2.06 -8.61
N LEU A 55 5.02 3.11 -9.44
CA LEU A 55 4.76 4.48 -8.96
C LEU A 55 3.65 5.14 -9.79
N VAL A 56 2.60 5.59 -9.07
CA VAL A 56 1.66 6.67 -9.41
C VAL A 56 0.59 6.34 -10.47
N ASN A 57 -0.71 6.39 -10.11
CA ASN A 57 -1.65 7.49 -10.49
C ASN A 57 -3.13 7.26 -10.11
N CYS A 58 -3.51 6.99 -8.86
CA CYS A 58 -4.93 7.10 -8.54
C CYS A 58 -5.26 8.57 -8.23
N THR A 59 -6.12 9.14 -9.07
CA THR A 59 -6.40 10.57 -9.19
C THR A 59 -7.15 11.12 -7.97
N CYS A 60 -6.41 11.67 -7.01
CA CYS A 60 -6.84 12.76 -6.13
C CYS A 60 -5.81 13.87 -6.32
N GLU A 61 -6.24 15.11 -6.53
CA GLU A 61 -5.33 16.23 -6.85
C GLU A 61 -4.35 16.51 -5.68
N GLY A 62 -3.14 15.97 -5.81
CA GLY A 62 -2.02 16.17 -4.89
C GLY A 62 -1.78 14.95 -4.00
N ASP A 63 -0.58 14.36 -4.10
CA ASP A 63 0.22 13.92 -2.94
C ASP A 63 1.39 13.00 -3.37
N ASP A 64 2.53 13.21 -2.73
CA ASP A 64 3.82 12.56 -2.98
C ASP A 64 3.83 11.09 -2.53
N GLN A 65 4.30 10.16 -3.36
CA GLN A 65 4.50 8.73 -3.03
C GLN A 65 5.99 8.34 -3.14
N ALA A 66 6.46 7.40 -2.30
CA ALA A 66 7.83 6.87 -2.30
C ALA A 66 7.84 5.34 -2.36
N VAL A 67 8.77 4.76 -3.14
CA VAL A 67 8.97 3.30 -3.29
C VAL A 67 10.36 2.89 -2.83
N ALA A 68 10.45 1.78 -2.11
CA ALA A 68 11.68 1.09 -1.76
C ALA A 68 11.43 -0.43 -1.65
N ASP A 69 12.21 -1.26 -2.36
CA ASP A 69 12.21 -2.73 -2.23
C ASP A 69 10.82 -3.42 -2.23
N GLY A 70 10.03 -3.25 -3.29
CA GLY A 70 8.73 -3.94 -3.42
C GLY A 70 7.64 -3.43 -2.46
N LEU A 71 7.92 -2.36 -1.71
CA LEU A 71 6.96 -1.65 -0.87
C LEU A 71 6.21 -0.60 -1.69
N MET A 72 4.91 -0.50 -1.50
CA MET A 72 4.12 0.64 -1.98
C MET A 72 3.49 1.36 -0.79
N ILE A 73 3.47 2.69 -0.82
CA ILE A 73 2.85 3.52 0.21
C ILE A 73 1.81 4.41 -0.46
N VAL A 74 0.56 4.26 -0.06
CA VAL A 74 -0.55 5.12 -0.43
C VAL A 74 -0.79 6.07 0.72
N LEU A 75 -0.61 7.37 0.50
CA LEU A 75 -0.96 8.38 1.48
C LEU A 75 -2.44 8.75 1.35
N CYS A 76 -3.08 9.01 2.50
CA CYS A 76 -4.47 9.41 2.59
C CYS A 76 -4.58 10.66 3.47
N ASP A 77 -5.48 11.56 3.09
CA ASP A 77 -5.76 12.80 3.83
C ASP A 77 -6.53 12.55 5.12
N SER A 78 -7.27 11.46 5.17
CA SER A 78 -8.16 11.11 6.29
C SER A 78 -8.13 9.63 6.63
N GLU A 79 -8.63 9.31 7.82
CA GLU A 79 -8.85 7.95 8.29
C GLU A 79 -9.82 7.20 7.37
N ASP A 80 -10.96 7.82 7.04
CA ASP A 80 -12.01 7.23 6.20
C ASP A 80 -11.47 6.86 4.82
N GLU A 81 -10.72 7.76 4.18
CA GLU A 81 -10.07 7.49 2.89
C GLU A 81 -9.07 6.32 3.00
N CYS A 82 -8.29 6.26 4.08
CA CYS A 82 -7.33 5.19 4.32
C CYS A 82 -8.02 3.83 4.45
N TRP A 83 -9.13 3.77 5.18
CA TRP A 83 -9.93 2.56 5.31
C TRP A 83 -10.64 2.18 4.01
N ASP A 84 -11.14 3.15 3.24
CA ASP A 84 -11.73 2.91 1.93
C ASP A 84 -10.69 2.29 0.97
N VAL A 85 -9.45 2.78 0.97
CA VAL A 85 -8.35 2.19 0.20
C VAL A 85 -8.01 0.80 0.74
N PHE A 86 -7.83 0.66 2.06
CA PHE A 86 -7.46 -0.61 2.68
C PHE A 86 -8.47 -1.71 2.33
N ASN A 87 -9.77 -1.45 2.50
CA ASN A 87 -10.83 -2.42 2.26
C ASN A 87 -11.01 -2.85 0.79
N GLN A 88 -10.41 -2.14 -0.17
CA GLN A 88 -10.39 -2.54 -1.58
C GLN A 88 -9.31 -3.57 -1.91
N ILE A 89 -8.31 -3.73 -1.05
CA ILE A 89 -7.19 -4.65 -1.27
C ILE A 89 -7.67 -6.08 -1.05
N LYS A 90 -7.25 -6.97 -1.94
CA LYS A 90 -7.48 -8.40 -1.85
C LYS A 90 -6.18 -9.07 -1.39
N GLY A 91 -6.08 -9.26 -0.08
CA GLY A 91 -4.93 -9.90 0.57
C GLY A 91 -5.07 -11.41 0.72
N ASP A 92 -4.27 -12.02 1.59
CA ASP A 92 -4.53 -13.40 2.03
C ASP A 92 -5.66 -13.45 3.08
N ASP A 93 -5.72 -12.46 3.98
CA ASP A 93 -6.63 -12.47 5.13
C ASP A 93 -7.40 -11.15 5.34
N MET A 94 -7.88 -10.60 4.23
CA MET A 94 -8.82 -9.46 4.23
C MET A 94 -10.24 -9.88 4.65
N PRO A 95 -11.12 -8.93 5.06
CA PRO A 95 -12.44 -9.24 5.62
C PRO A 95 -13.31 -10.10 4.68
N GLU A 96 -14.33 -10.75 5.27
CA GLU A 96 -15.10 -11.93 4.83
C GLU A 96 -15.57 -12.04 3.34
N ASP A 97 -15.31 -11.05 2.48
CA ASP A 97 -15.68 -10.96 1.05
C ASP A 97 -14.46 -10.84 0.10
N ASN A 98 -13.35 -11.50 0.42
CA ASN A 98 -12.22 -11.63 -0.50
C ASN A 98 -12.45 -12.74 -1.54
N ASP A 99 -13.13 -12.41 -2.63
CA ASP A 99 -13.45 -13.30 -3.75
C ASP A 99 -12.28 -13.55 -4.73
N TYR A 100 -11.12 -12.94 -4.47
CA TYR A 100 -9.96 -13.04 -5.35
C TYR A 100 -9.17 -14.35 -5.11
N ASN A 101 -9.07 -15.14 -6.17
CA ASN A 101 -8.34 -16.43 -6.20
C ASN A 101 -7.14 -16.41 -7.17
N GLY A 102 -6.66 -15.23 -7.54
CA GLY A 102 -5.50 -15.10 -8.40
C GLY A 102 -4.18 -15.35 -7.65
N PRO A 103 -3.06 -15.46 -8.38
CA PRO A 103 -1.78 -15.84 -7.79
C PRO A 103 -1.08 -14.70 -7.04
N CYS A 104 -1.49 -13.44 -7.25
CA CYS A 104 -0.87 -12.30 -6.61
C CYS A 104 -1.56 -11.97 -5.29
N ARG A 105 -0.90 -12.26 -4.16
CA ARG A 105 -1.35 -11.89 -2.82
C ARG A 105 -0.67 -10.61 -2.35
N VAL A 106 -1.38 -9.81 -1.56
CA VAL A 106 -0.89 -8.52 -1.06
C VAL A 106 -1.12 -8.41 0.44
N TYR A 107 -0.03 -8.35 1.19
CA TYR A 107 -0.06 -7.96 2.58
C TYR A 107 -0.05 -6.43 2.68
N ALA A 108 -0.76 -5.90 3.65
CA ALA A 108 -1.09 -4.51 3.81
C ALA A 108 -1.32 -4.16 5.29
N TRP A 109 -0.99 -2.93 5.63
CA TRP A 109 -1.11 -2.37 6.97
C TRP A 109 -1.47 -0.89 6.85
N THR A 110 -2.22 -0.39 7.82
CA THR A 110 -2.57 1.02 7.91
C THR A 110 -1.75 1.70 8.99
N CYS A 111 -1.38 2.95 8.75
CA CYS A 111 -0.60 3.80 9.63
C CYS A 111 -1.30 5.15 9.77
N ASN A 112 -1.61 5.56 10.99
CA ASN A 112 -2.24 6.85 11.24
C ASN A 112 -1.22 8.00 11.20
N ASN A 113 -1.73 9.23 11.17
CA ASN A 113 -0.91 10.45 11.13
C ASN A 113 -0.07 10.72 12.39
N ASN A 114 -0.20 9.92 13.45
CA ASN A 114 0.67 9.95 14.61
C ASN A 114 1.84 8.95 14.52
N GLY A 115 1.89 8.15 13.44
CA GLY A 115 2.86 7.08 13.25
C GLY A 115 2.51 5.81 14.04
N VAL A 116 1.23 5.55 14.28
CA VAL A 116 0.76 4.30 14.91
C VAL A 116 0.24 3.38 13.82
N ILE A 117 0.62 2.10 13.85
CA ILE A 117 0.05 1.07 12.98
C ILE A 117 -1.28 0.63 13.59
N GLU A 118 -2.37 0.76 12.84
CA GLU A 118 -3.73 0.50 13.34
C GLU A 118 -4.20 -0.93 13.01
N THR A 119 -3.85 -1.44 11.82
CA THR A 119 -4.21 -2.80 11.43
C THR A 119 -3.22 -3.42 10.43
N GLU A 120 -3.35 -4.73 10.26
CA GLU A 120 -2.68 -5.58 9.28
C GLU A 120 -3.69 -6.59 8.73
N ASN A 121 -3.61 -6.95 7.44
CA ASN A 121 -4.36 -8.06 6.87
C ASN A 121 -3.48 -9.33 6.90
N THR A 122 -3.49 -10.06 8.02
CA THR A 122 -2.59 -11.19 8.28
C THR A 122 -3.05 -12.51 7.75
#